data_AF-A0A1M6KHW3-F1
#
_entry.id   AF-A0A1M6KHW3-F1
#
_cell.length_a   1.000
_cell.length_b   1.000
_cell.length_c   1.000
_cell.angle_alpha   90.00
_cell.angle_beta   90.00
_cell.angle_gamma   90.00
#
_symmetry.space_group_name_H-M   'P 1'
#
loop_
_entity.id
_entity.type
_entity.pdbx_description
1 polymer ?
#
loop_
_entity_poly.entity_id
_entity_poly.type
_entity_poly.pdbx_seq_one_letter_code
_entity_poly.pdbx_strand_id
1 'polypeptide(L)'
;MTAEGRSPDDHADELFDRLSEALREYHDTRATKAALRAALARADEAFDRLHLWLTAGNPLPEPWRKGQRALTERRARPAEPEV
;
A
#
# COMPACT_ATOMS: atom_id res chain seq x y z
N MET A 1 12.64 -0.58 29.58
CA MET A 1 11.74 -0.31 28.44
C MET A 1 12.59 -0.22 27.19
N THR A 2 12.89 -1.36 26.58
CA THR A 2 13.59 -1.44 25.30
C THR A 2 12.59 -1.13 24.20
N ALA A 3 12.87 -0.09 23.41
CA ALA A 3 12.22 0.13 22.14
C ALA A 3 12.61 -1.04 21.23
N GLU A 4 11.80 -2.10 21.24
CA GLU A 4 11.90 -3.18 20.25
C GLU A 4 11.84 -2.54 18.87
N GLY A 5 12.89 -2.79 18.09
CA GLY A 5 13.12 -2.14 16.81
C GLY A 5 11.90 -2.26 15.92
N ARG A 6 11.38 -1.11 15.51
CA ARG A 6 10.44 -1.01 14.40
C ARG A 6 11.08 -1.74 13.23
N SER A 7 10.62 -2.94 12.94
CA SER A 7 11.17 -3.73 11.85
C SER A 7 10.91 -2.98 10.54
N PRO A 8 11.79 -3.09 9.53
CA PRO A 8 11.57 -2.43 8.25
C PRO A 8 10.25 -2.88 7.59
N ASP A 9 9.77 -4.08 7.92
CA ASP A 9 8.43 -4.59 7.60
C ASP A 9 7.30 -3.77 8.27
N ASP A 10 7.40 -3.51 9.59
CA ASP A 10 6.47 -2.67 10.36
C ASP A 10 6.37 -1.26 9.77
N HIS A 11 7.52 -0.69 9.38
CA HIS A 11 7.55 0.63 8.76
C HIS A 11 6.88 0.65 7.38
N ALA A 12 7.05 -0.42 6.59
CA ALA A 12 6.39 -0.54 5.29
C ALA A 12 4.86 -0.66 5.45
N ASP A 13 4.41 -1.42 6.44
CA ASP A 13 2.99 -1.58 6.75
C ASP A 13 2.37 -0.26 7.25
N GLU A 14 3.05 0.49 8.11
CA GLU A 14 2.61 1.84 8.53
C GLU A 14 2.46 2.81 7.34
N LEU A 15 3.37 2.77 6.37
CA LEU A 15 3.29 3.59 5.16
C LEU A 15 2.09 3.17 4.30
N PHE A 16 1.84 1.88 4.19
CA PHE A 16 0.70 1.34 3.47
C PHE A 16 -0.65 1.70 4.14
N ASP A 17 -0.73 1.61 5.46
CA ASP A 17 -1.92 1.99 6.21
C ASP A 17 -2.25 3.48 6.06
N ARG A 18 -1.23 4.35 6.12
CA ARG A 18 -1.42 5.80 5.86
C ARG A 18 -1.93 6.08 4.46
N LEU A 19 -1.37 5.41 3.44
CA LEU A 19 -1.84 5.56 2.07
C LEU A 19 -3.31 5.08 1.95
N SER A 20 -3.62 3.95 2.55
CA SER A 20 -4.97 3.37 2.52
C SER A 20 -5.99 4.24 3.25
N GLU A 21 -5.63 4.83 4.38
CA GLU A 21 -6.45 5.79 5.12
C GLU A 21 -6.72 7.05 4.29
N ALA A 22 -5.66 7.65 3.72
CA ALA A 22 -5.80 8.83 2.87
C ALA A 22 -6.69 8.59 1.64
N LEU A 23 -6.61 7.39 1.04
CA LEU A 23 -7.46 6.98 -0.07
C LEU A 23 -8.90 6.65 0.39
N ARG A 24 -9.10 6.22 1.64
CA ARG A 24 -10.44 5.93 2.17
C ARG A 24 -11.19 7.20 2.55
N GLU A 25 -10.50 8.20 3.11
CA GLU A 25 -11.07 9.52 3.39
C GLU A 25 -11.63 10.20 2.12
N TYR A 26 -11.04 9.91 0.95
CA TYR A 26 -11.52 10.40 -0.35
C TYR A 26 -12.93 9.88 -0.72
N HIS A 27 -13.36 8.73 -0.20
CA HIS A 27 -14.67 8.14 -0.52
C HIS A 27 -15.84 8.87 0.16
N ASP A 28 -15.59 9.84 1.06
CA ASP A 28 -16.65 10.67 1.62
C ASP A 28 -17.14 11.71 0.59
N THR A 29 -18.24 11.36 -0.07
CA THR A 29 -18.85 12.10 -1.19
C THR A 29 -19.42 13.47 -0.81
N ARG A 30 -19.32 13.90 0.47
CA ARG A 30 -19.70 15.25 0.93
C ARG A 30 -18.53 16.23 1.00
N ALA A 31 -17.31 15.82 0.66
CA ALA A 31 -16.15 16.69 0.71
C ALA A 31 -16.24 17.85 -0.32
N THR A 32 -15.90 19.07 0.12
CA THR A 32 -15.76 20.21 -0.79
C THR A 32 -14.57 20.01 -1.73
N LYS A 33 -14.54 20.73 -2.87
CA LYS A 33 -13.43 20.67 -3.83
C LYS A 33 -12.05 20.95 -3.19
N ALA A 34 -12.00 21.79 -2.16
CA ALA A 34 -10.78 22.06 -1.41
C ALA A 34 -10.36 20.88 -0.52
N ALA A 35 -11.31 20.27 0.18
CA ALA A 35 -11.09 19.06 0.98
C ALA A 35 -10.63 17.88 0.10
N LEU A 36 -11.23 17.74 -1.09
CA LEU A 36 -10.84 16.72 -2.06
C LEU A 36 -9.38 16.88 -2.52
N ARG A 37 -8.97 18.11 -2.83
CA ARG A 37 -7.58 18.39 -3.23
C ARG A 37 -6.59 18.17 -2.09
N ALA A 38 -6.97 18.52 -0.86
CA ALA A 38 -6.14 18.27 0.31
C ALA A 38 -5.99 16.76 0.57
N ALA A 39 -7.06 15.97 0.41
CA ALA A 39 -7.00 14.52 0.53
C ALA A 39 -6.12 13.88 -0.55
N LEU A 40 -6.26 14.31 -1.81
CA LEU A 40 -5.40 13.85 -2.91
C LEU A 40 -3.93 14.21 -2.68
N ALA A 41 -3.63 15.43 -2.23
CA ALA A 41 -2.26 15.83 -1.92
C ALA A 41 -1.64 15.00 -0.78
N ARG A 42 -2.44 14.64 0.24
CA ARG A 42 -1.99 13.74 1.32
C ARG A 42 -1.74 12.32 0.82
N ALA A 43 -2.62 11.81 -0.04
CA ALA A 43 -2.44 10.50 -0.66
C ALA A 43 -1.19 10.47 -1.55
N ASP A 44 -0.94 11.53 -2.31
CA ASP A 44 0.24 11.69 -3.16
C ASP A 44 1.54 11.72 -2.32
N GLU A 45 1.58 12.50 -1.24
CA GLU A 45 2.73 12.54 -0.33
C GLU A 45 2.98 11.17 0.35
N ALA A 46 1.90 10.47 0.76
CA ALA A 46 2.00 9.13 1.32
C ALA A 46 2.52 8.12 0.28
N PHE A 47 2.07 8.24 -0.97
CA PHE A 47 2.55 7.42 -2.08
C PHE A 47 4.02 7.68 -2.40
N ASP A 48 4.46 8.94 -2.44
CA ASP A 48 5.86 9.28 -2.67
C ASP A 48 6.78 8.70 -1.60
N ARG A 49 6.39 8.76 -0.32
CA ARG A 49 7.15 8.14 0.77
C ARG A 49 7.24 6.62 0.61
N LEU A 50 6.15 5.98 0.24
CA LEU A 50 6.14 4.54 -0.05
C LEU A 50 6.99 4.22 -1.28
N HIS A 51 6.93 5.04 -2.32
CA HIS A 51 7.72 4.88 -3.54
C HIS A 51 9.22 5.00 -3.28
N LEU A 52 9.64 6.00 -2.52
CA LEU A 52 11.03 6.16 -2.08
C LEU A 52 11.51 4.98 -1.24
N TRP A 53 10.65 4.47 -0.35
CA TRP A 53 10.95 3.28 0.44
C TRP A 53 11.19 2.04 -0.44
N LEU A 54 10.33 1.81 -1.43
CA LEU A 54 10.43 0.67 -2.35
C LEU A 54 11.63 0.78 -3.29
N THR A 55 11.88 1.98 -3.83
CA THR A 55 13.02 2.23 -4.74
C THR A 55 14.36 2.15 -4.01
N ALA A 56 14.40 2.38 -2.69
CA ALA A 56 15.56 2.14 -1.85
C ALA A 56 15.87 0.64 -1.62
N GLY A 57 15.03 -0.28 -2.12
CA GLY A 57 15.23 -1.73 -1.97
C GLY A 57 14.80 -2.28 -0.61
N ASN A 58 14.02 -1.50 0.15
CA ASN A 58 13.48 -1.95 1.43
C ASN A 58 12.37 -3.00 1.24
N PRO A 59 12.05 -3.79 2.30
CA PRO A 59 11.00 -4.79 2.22
C PRO A 59 9.64 -4.18 1.86
N LEU A 60 8.93 -4.90 0.98
CA LEU A 60 7.57 -4.60 0.56
C LEU A 60 6.61 -4.77 1.75
N PRO A 61 5.52 -3.98 1.83
CA PRO A 61 4.49 -4.22 2.83
C PRO A 61 3.91 -5.65 2.72
N GLU A 62 3.57 -6.24 3.87
CA GLU A 62 2.92 -7.55 3.98
C GLU A 62 1.72 -7.74 3.04
N PRO A 63 0.75 -6.79 2.92
CA PRO A 63 -0.40 -6.95 2.02
C PRO A 63 0.00 -7.10 0.55
N TRP A 64 1.09 -6.45 0.12
CA TRP A 64 1.57 -6.55 -1.26
C TRP A 64 2.34 -7.85 -1.50
N ARG A 65 3.10 -8.33 -0.51
CA ARG A 65 3.71 -9.67 -0.56
C ARG A 65 2.66 -10.76 -0.71
N LYS A 66 1.56 -10.68 0.04
CA LYS A 66 0.43 -11.62 -0.06
C LYS A 66 -0.23 -11.53 -1.46
N GLY A 67 -0.44 -10.32 -1.98
CA GLY A 67 -0.99 -10.11 -3.33
C GLY A 67 -0.08 -10.62 -4.46
N GLN A 68 1.24 -10.43 -4.39
CA GLN A 68 2.19 -10.94 -5.36
C GLN A 68 2.25 -12.46 -5.37
N ARG A 69 2.22 -13.10 -4.19
CA ARG A 69 2.14 -14.56 -4.09
C ARG A 69 0.87 -15.08 -4.76
N ALA A 70 -0.28 -14.51 -4.42
CA ALA A 70 -1.56 -14.88 -5.03
C ALA A 70 -1.56 -14.67 -6.57
N LEU A 71 -0.97 -13.58 -7.06
CA LEU A 71 -0.85 -13.33 -8.51
C LEU A 71 0.07 -14.33 -9.20
N THR A 72 1.18 -14.70 -8.54
CA THR A 72 2.14 -15.68 -9.04
C THR A 72 1.51 -17.08 -9.08
N GLU A 73 0.77 -17.46 -8.03
CA GLU A 73 -0.02 -18.70 -7.97
C GLU A 73 -1.10 -18.74 -9.06
N ARG A 74 -1.76 -17.61 -9.33
CA ARG A 74 -2.74 -17.50 -10.43
C ARG A 74 -2.10 -17.60 -11.81
N ARG A 75 -0.89 -17.05 -12.01
CA ARG A 75 -0.12 -17.22 -13.26
C ARG A 75 0.44 -18.63 -13.42
N ALA A 76 0.74 -19.32 -12.31
CA ALA A 76 1.27 -20.68 -12.31
C ALA A 76 0.19 -21.76 -12.46
N ARG A 77 -1.10 -21.41 -12.31
CA ARG A 77 -2.21 -22.32 -12.62
C ARG A 77 -2.23 -22.57 -14.13
N PRO A 78 -1.92 -23.80 -14.61
CA PRO A 78 -2.03 -24.10 -16.03
C PRO A 78 -3.50 -23.98 -16.43
N ALA A 79 -3.75 -23.39 -17.59
CA ALA A 79 -5.06 -23.45 -18.23
C ALA A 79 -5.36 -24.93 -18.46
N GLU A 80 -6.25 -25.50 -17.66
CA GLU A 80 -6.77 -26.84 -17.90
C GLU A 80 -7.41 -26.81 -19.31
N PRO A 81 -6.98 -27.68 -20.25
CA PRO A 81 -7.65 -27.76 -21.53
C PRO A 81 -9.07 -28.27 -21.24
N GLU A 82 -10.05 -27.42 -21.55
CA GLU A 82 -11.46 -27.77 -21.57
C GLU A 82 -11.62 -28.97 -22.52
N VAL A 83 -11.98 -30.13 -21.96
CA VAL A 83 -12.23 -31.39 -22.68
C VAL A 83 -13.66 -31.46 -23.18
#